data_AF-D3AWJ6-F1
#
_entry.id   AF-D3AWJ6-F1
#
_cell.length_a   1.000
_cell.length_b   1.000
_cell.length_c   1.000
_cell.angle_alpha   90.00
_cell.angle_beta   90.00
_cell.angle_gamma   90.00
#
_symmetry.space_group_name_H-M   'P 1'
#
loop_
_entity.id
_entity.type
_entity.pdbx_description
1 polymer ?
#
loop_
_entity_poly.entity_id
_entity_poly.type
_entity_poly.pdbx_seq_one_letter_code
_entity_poly.pdbx_strand_id
1 'polypeptide(L)'
;MDAIVTKMEETLERKKSIVQIVEKRTNAIDYIRRIHEAAYYTNQKPLHWMNVAAIQKTDFDKAVDIQKRLLGWFSLGLSLAPLLSTDKGPAFVRALVQLMEEYDYHYETGTAMQGMKVLLSKKQPTHTTVNENDHIKSKIVKIGNTVIYEFLKIFNISMAKDLDYFHVVFSLLEILEQIYKKFDKETCSSKYVYEAIVKIDSRLKHQIFGFLTKEIDKIAAQIIKEQLEFTILCTSTKDRDIQQHQQIQSKLANSLSSSTSNNDKNTSYSDD
;
A
#
# COMPACT_ATOMS: atom_id res chain seq x y z
N MET A 1 -22.31 37.57 20.36
CA MET A 1 -23.08 36.55 19.61
C MET A 1 -22.15 35.88 18.60
N ASP A 2 -21.37 36.66 17.87
CA ASP A 2 -20.43 36.22 16.83
C ASP A 2 -19.41 35.15 17.29
N ALA A 3 -18.72 35.34 18.42
CA ALA A 3 -17.72 34.37 18.89
C ALA A 3 -18.31 32.98 19.24
N ILE A 4 -19.57 32.92 19.65
CA ILE A 4 -20.25 31.65 19.95
C ILE A 4 -20.63 30.96 18.65
N VAL A 5 -21.16 31.70 17.68
CA VAL A 5 -21.51 31.19 16.35
C VAL A 5 -20.27 30.65 15.65
N THR A 6 -19.16 31.39 15.63
CA THR A 6 -17.88 30.95 15.05
C THR A 6 -17.38 29.65 15.70
N LYS A 7 -17.41 29.54 17.03
CA LYS A 7 -16.97 28.33 17.74
C LYS A 7 -17.86 27.12 17.43
N MET A 8 -19.17 27.33 17.24
CA MET A 8 -20.10 26.28 16.84
C MET A 8 -19.83 25.80 15.42
N GLU A 9 -19.59 26.72 14.48
CA GLU A 9 -19.24 26.42 13.09
C GLU A 9 -17.93 25.63 12.99
N GLU A 10 -16.87 26.06 13.68
CA GLU A 10 -15.59 25.33 13.73
C GLU A 10 -15.74 23.92 14.30
N THR A 11 -16.61 23.74 15.29
CA THR A 11 -16.88 22.43 15.88
C THR A 11 -17.64 21.52 14.91
N LEU A 12 -18.59 22.10 14.17
CA LEU A 12 -19.33 21.37 13.15
C LEU A 12 -18.41 20.93 12.00
N GLU A 13 -17.51 21.79 11.55
CA GLU A 13 -16.58 21.49 10.48
C GLU A 13 -15.60 20.37 10.85
N ARG A 14 -15.07 20.38 12.08
CA ARG A 14 -14.24 19.28 12.62
C ARG A 14 -14.99 17.95 12.62
N LYS A 15 -16.26 17.95 13.04
CA LYS A 15 -17.11 16.75 13.03
C LYS A 15 -17.32 16.21 11.61
N LYS A 16 -17.54 17.08 10.62
CA LYS A 16 -17.67 16.67 9.21
C LYS A 16 -16.36 16.09 8.65
N SER A 17 -15.24 16.76 8.91
CA SER A 17 -13.92 16.32 8.44
C SER A 17 -13.57 14.92 8.95
N ILE A 18 -13.86 14.61 10.21
CA ILE A 18 -13.58 13.28 10.79
C ILE A 18 -14.42 12.19 10.12
N VAL A 19 -15.69 12.45 9.84
CA VAL A 19 -16.54 11.50 9.10
C VAL A 19 -15.93 11.20 7.73
N GLN A 20 -15.48 12.23 7.01
CA GLN A 20 -14.83 12.05 5.71
C GLN A 20 -13.53 11.25 5.81
N ILE A 21 -12.73 11.49 6.85
CA ILE A 21 -11.48 10.73 7.10
C ILE A 21 -11.81 9.25 7.32
N VAL A 22 -12.76 8.95 8.22
CA VAL A 22 -13.15 7.57 8.56
C VAL A 22 -13.71 6.86 7.32
N GLU A 23 -14.61 7.49 6.58
CA GLU A 23 -15.19 6.94 5.35
C GLU A 23 -14.10 6.66 4.30
N LYS A 24 -13.25 7.65 4.02
CA LYS A 24 -12.15 7.51 3.06
C LYS A 24 -11.20 6.37 3.43
N ARG A 25 -10.89 6.20 4.71
CA ARG A 25 -9.99 5.15 5.19
C ARG A 25 -10.65 3.79 5.20
N THR A 26 -11.93 3.71 5.53
CA THR A 26 -12.72 2.47 5.44
C THR A 26 -12.77 1.97 4.00
N ASN A 27 -13.03 2.87 3.04
CA ASN A 27 -13.03 2.52 1.61
C ASN A 27 -11.64 2.09 1.11
N ALA A 28 -10.56 2.74 1.57
CA ALA A 28 -9.21 2.35 1.23
C ALA A 28 -8.83 0.98 1.81
N ILE A 29 -9.21 0.71 3.08
CA ILE A 29 -9.01 -0.58 3.74
C ILE A 29 -9.73 -1.68 2.96
N ASP A 30 -11.02 -1.47 2.65
CA ASP A 30 -11.82 -2.44 1.90
C ASP A 30 -11.21 -2.74 0.53
N TYR A 31 -10.81 -1.71 -0.22
CA TYR A 31 -10.24 -1.90 -1.55
C TYR A 31 -8.89 -2.65 -1.49
N ILE A 32 -8.00 -2.25 -0.59
CA ILE A 32 -6.71 -2.95 -0.40
C ILE A 32 -6.95 -4.39 0.03
N ARG A 33 -7.86 -4.62 0.98
CA ARG A 33 -8.21 -5.97 1.46
C ARG A 33 -8.69 -6.86 0.32
N ARG A 34 -9.66 -6.40 -0.49
CA ARG A 34 -10.19 -7.18 -1.63
C ARG A 34 -9.12 -7.54 -2.67
N ILE A 35 -8.15 -6.66 -2.90
CA ILE A 35 -7.03 -6.94 -3.81
C ILE A 35 -6.12 -8.05 -3.24
N HIS A 36 -5.85 -8.00 -1.94
CA HIS A 36 -5.08 -9.05 -1.26
C HIS A 36 -5.84 -10.37 -1.19
N GLU A 37 -7.14 -10.35 -0.92
CA GLU A 37 -8.01 -11.54 -0.92
C GLU A 37 -8.04 -12.21 -2.30
N ALA A 38 -8.23 -11.44 -3.36
CA ALA A 38 -8.22 -11.95 -4.74
C ALA A 38 -6.85 -12.52 -5.14
N ALA A 39 -5.75 -11.94 -4.65
CA ALA A 39 -4.40 -12.45 -4.88
C ALA A 39 -4.11 -13.73 -4.08
N TYR A 40 -4.66 -13.85 -2.86
CA TYR A 40 -4.39 -14.95 -1.94
C TYR A 40 -5.27 -16.18 -2.20
N TYR A 41 -6.56 -16.00 -2.44
CA TYR A 41 -7.52 -17.08 -2.64
C TYR A 41 -7.69 -17.41 -4.13
N THR A 42 -7.14 -18.55 -4.56
CA THR A 42 -7.16 -19.00 -5.98
C THR A 42 -8.55 -19.29 -6.54
N ASN A 43 -9.55 -19.49 -5.66
CA ASN A 43 -10.92 -19.84 -6.07
C ASN A 43 -11.81 -18.60 -6.28
N GLN A 44 -11.28 -17.39 -6.09
CA GLN A 44 -12.02 -16.15 -6.27
C GLN A 44 -11.80 -15.56 -7.66
N LYS A 45 -12.77 -14.77 -8.13
CA LYS A 45 -12.63 -14.02 -9.38
C LYS A 45 -11.45 -13.04 -9.25
N PRO A 46 -10.51 -13.00 -10.20
CA PRO A 46 -9.37 -12.09 -10.14
C PRO A 46 -9.86 -10.64 -10.13
N LEU A 47 -9.43 -9.89 -9.12
CA LEU A 47 -9.67 -8.46 -9.03
C LEU A 47 -8.50 -7.72 -9.68
N HIS A 48 -8.82 -6.77 -10.54
CA HIS A 48 -7.82 -5.96 -11.21
C HIS A 48 -7.58 -4.67 -10.44
N TRP A 49 -6.33 -4.43 -10.08
CA TRP A 49 -5.91 -3.16 -9.51
C TRP A 49 -6.17 -2.04 -10.51
N MET A 50 -6.98 -1.05 -10.09
CA MET A 50 -7.45 0.07 -10.93
C MET A 50 -8.05 -0.36 -12.29
N ASN A 51 -8.58 -1.59 -12.38
CA ASN A 51 -9.04 -2.21 -13.62
C ASN A 51 -7.94 -2.41 -14.69
N VAL A 52 -6.66 -2.43 -14.30
CA VAL A 52 -5.54 -2.52 -15.24
C VAL A 52 -4.77 -3.84 -15.14
N ALA A 53 -4.43 -4.29 -13.92
CA ALA A 53 -3.59 -5.47 -13.73
C ALA A 53 -4.17 -6.41 -12.67
N ALA A 54 -4.26 -7.71 -12.99
CA ALA A 54 -4.55 -8.74 -12.01
C ALA A 54 -3.27 -9.10 -11.26
N ILE A 55 -3.28 -8.97 -9.94
CA ILE A 55 -2.12 -9.20 -9.08
C ILE A 55 -2.24 -10.55 -8.41
N GLN A 56 -1.16 -11.32 -8.39
CA GLN A 56 -1.11 -12.66 -7.82
C GLN A 56 -0.32 -12.69 -6.51
N LYS A 57 -0.53 -13.75 -5.72
CA LYS A 57 0.23 -13.99 -4.47
C LYS A 57 1.74 -13.84 -4.65
N THR A 58 2.27 -14.45 -5.72
CA THR A 58 3.71 -14.46 -6.01
C THR A 58 4.29 -13.06 -6.26
N ASP A 59 3.47 -12.10 -6.66
CA ASP A 59 3.93 -10.74 -6.92
C ASP A 59 4.19 -9.98 -5.62
N PHE A 60 3.36 -10.24 -4.59
CA PHE A 60 3.60 -9.75 -3.23
C PHE A 60 4.80 -10.44 -2.56
N ASP A 61 4.97 -11.74 -2.79
CA ASP A 61 6.12 -12.47 -2.24
C ASP A 61 7.45 -11.95 -2.79
N LYS A 62 7.48 -11.48 -4.05
CA LYS A 62 8.65 -10.87 -4.69
C LYS A 62 8.92 -9.42 -4.23
N ALA A 63 7.97 -8.76 -3.58
CA ALA A 63 8.08 -7.36 -3.21
C ALA A 63 8.95 -7.17 -1.96
N VAL A 64 10.27 -7.09 -2.14
CA VAL A 64 11.27 -6.99 -1.06
C VAL A 64 10.97 -5.83 -0.08
N ASP A 65 10.52 -4.68 -0.58
CA ASP A 65 10.25 -3.52 0.27
C ASP A 65 9.06 -3.72 1.20
N ILE A 66 8.07 -4.52 0.78
CA ILE A 66 6.96 -4.96 1.63
C ILE A 66 7.50 -5.87 2.75
N GLN A 67 8.33 -6.86 2.39
CA GLN A 67 8.89 -7.82 3.36
C GLN A 67 9.71 -7.12 4.47
N LYS A 68 10.44 -6.04 4.14
CA LYS A 68 11.18 -5.24 5.13
C LYS A 68 10.28 -4.59 6.18
N ARG A 69 9.02 -4.32 5.88
CA ARG A 69 8.07 -3.66 6.81
C ARG A 69 7.29 -4.63 7.68
N LEU A 70 7.36 -5.92 7.38
CA LEU A 70 6.48 -6.92 7.97
C LEU A 70 6.58 -7.01 9.49
N LEU A 71 7.81 -6.99 10.03
CA LEU A 71 8.03 -7.00 11.48
C LEU A 71 7.47 -5.75 12.17
N GLY A 72 7.61 -4.59 11.53
CA GLY A 72 7.05 -3.34 12.03
C GLY A 72 5.53 -3.41 12.08
N TRP A 73 4.90 -3.80 10.97
CA TRP A 73 3.44 -3.94 10.89
C TRP A 73 2.87 -4.97 11.86
N PHE A 74 3.55 -6.10 12.05
CA PHE A 74 3.20 -7.10 13.05
C PHE A 74 3.24 -6.51 14.47
N SER A 75 4.34 -5.83 14.80
CA SER A 75 4.54 -5.18 16.10
C SER A 75 3.49 -4.09 16.36
N LEU A 76 3.17 -3.31 15.32
CA LEU A 76 2.12 -2.29 15.36
C LEU A 76 0.74 -2.91 15.60
N GLY A 77 0.38 -3.96 14.85
CA GLY A 77 -0.90 -4.66 15.03
C GLY A 77 -1.09 -5.19 16.46
N LEU A 78 -0.07 -5.84 17.02
CA LEU A 78 -0.10 -6.34 18.40
C LEU A 78 -0.12 -5.24 19.47
N SER A 79 0.40 -4.06 19.15
CA SER A 79 0.38 -2.89 20.03
C SER A 79 -0.94 -2.12 19.95
N LEU A 80 -1.61 -2.15 18.79
CA LEU A 80 -2.94 -1.55 18.59
C LEU A 80 -4.05 -2.40 19.21
N ALA A 81 -3.92 -3.73 19.21
CA ALA A 81 -4.98 -4.63 19.66
C ALA A 81 -5.50 -4.33 21.09
N PRO A 82 -4.66 -4.09 22.12
CA PRO A 82 -5.14 -3.71 23.46
C PRO A 82 -5.90 -2.37 23.49
N LEU A 83 -5.58 -1.45 22.56
CA LEU A 83 -6.24 -0.15 22.49
C LEU A 83 -7.67 -0.25 21.96
N LEU A 84 -8.06 -1.37 21.34
CA LEU A 84 -9.45 -1.62 20.94
C LEU A 84 -10.38 -1.67 22.15
N SER A 85 -9.91 -2.23 23.27
CA SER A 85 -10.66 -2.32 24.53
C SER A 85 -10.69 -1.03 25.35
N THR A 86 -9.87 -0.02 25.02
CA THR A 86 -9.92 1.29 25.69
C THR A 86 -11.19 2.05 25.30
N ASP A 87 -11.85 2.75 26.21
CA ASP A 87 -13.01 3.56 25.83
C ASP A 87 -12.67 4.67 24.83
N LYS A 88 -13.65 5.07 24.03
CA LYS A 88 -13.49 6.20 23.11
C LYS A 88 -13.26 7.48 23.92
N GLY A 89 -12.42 8.37 23.40
CA GLY A 89 -12.14 9.65 24.04
C GLY A 89 -10.66 10.06 23.97
N PRO A 90 -10.30 11.14 24.68
CA PRO A 90 -8.96 11.73 24.59
C PRO A 90 -7.84 10.82 25.08
N ALA A 91 -8.10 9.95 26.07
CA ALA A 91 -7.12 8.98 26.55
C ALA A 91 -6.73 7.96 25.47
N PHE A 92 -7.72 7.43 24.73
CA PHE A 92 -7.49 6.54 23.59
C PHE A 92 -6.70 7.25 22.48
N VAL A 93 -7.08 8.47 22.13
CA VAL A 93 -6.35 9.25 21.11
C VAL A 93 -4.92 9.53 21.55
N ARG A 94 -4.69 9.85 22.83
CA ARG A 94 -3.34 10.04 23.38
C ARG A 94 -2.51 8.76 23.32
N ALA A 95 -3.09 7.61 23.65
CA ALA A 95 -2.40 6.33 23.52
C ALA A 95 -1.99 6.05 22.07
N LEU A 96 -2.86 6.35 21.10
CA LEU A 96 -2.54 6.24 19.67
C LEU A 96 -1.43 7.20 19.23
N VAL A 97 -1.48 8.47 19.65
CA VAL A 97 -0.42 9.44 19.33
C VAL A 97 0.92 8.98 19.89
N GLN A 98 0.93 8.46 21.12
CA GLN A 98 2.12 7.93 21.77
C GLN A 98 2.65 6.70 21.05
N LEU A 99 1.79 5.72 20.75
CA LEU A 99 2.16 4.51 20.01
C LEU A 99 2.76 4.84 18.64
N MET A 100 2.14 5.75 17.89
CA MET A 100 2.67 6.13 16.57
C MET A 100 4.01 6.86 16.66
N GLU A 101 4.27 7.60 17.74
CA GLU A 101 5.59 8.23 17.97
C GLU A 101 6.66 7.19 18.30
N GLU A 102 6.32 6.22 19.12
CA GLU A 102 7.18 5.09 19.48
C GLU A 102 7.50 4.22 18.27
N TYR A 103 6.50 3.92 17.45
CA TYR A 103 6.62 3.17 16.21
C TYR A 103 7.59 3.86 15.24
N ASP A 104 7.37 5.15 14.97
CA ASP A 104 8.23 5.92 14.08
C ASP A 104 9.66 6.01 14.63
N TYR A 105 9.81 6.16 15.95
CA TYR A 105 11.12 6.16 16.59
C TYR A 105 11.87 4.84 16.38
N HIS A 106 11.19 3.70 16.54
CA HIS A 106 11.83 2.38 16.47
C HIS A 106 12.11 1.92 15.03
N TYR A 107 11.14 2.06 14.12
CA TYR A 107 11.19 1.44 12.79
C TYR A 107 11.55 2.40 11.65
N GLU A 108 11.29 3.70 11.77
CA GLU A 108 11.40 4.65 10.65
C GLU A 108 12.53 5.67 10.84
N THR A 109 12.86 5.98 12.08
CA THR A 109 13.86 6.99 12.40
C THR A 109 15.26 6.38 12.24
N GLY A 110 16.03 6.84 11.25
CA GLY A 110 17.44 6.48 11.13
C GLY A 110 18.24 6.79 12.41
N THR A 111 19.33 6.06 12.64
CA THR A 111 20.13 6.09 13.89
C THR A 111 20.51 7.50 14.37
N ALA A 112 20.78 8.43 13.44
CA ALA A 112 21.11 9.83 13.75
C ALA A 112 19.91 10.63 14.31
N MET A 113 18.72 10.47 13.74
CA MET A 113 17.51 11.16 14.20
C MET A 113 16.96 10.55 15.50
N GLN A 114 17.24 9.26 15.76
CA GLN A 114 16.98 8.65 17.05
C GLN A 114 17.80 9.38 18.14
N GLY A 115 19.12 9.54 17.95
CA GLY A 115 20.00 10.26 18.88
C GLY A 115 19.53 11.68 19.25
N MET A 116 18.98 12.44 18.30
CA MET A 116 18.46 13.79 18.57
C MET A 116 17.19 13.80 19.43
N LYS A 117 16.23 12.91 19.17
CA LYS A 117 15.00 12.78 19.99
C LYS A 117 15.32 12.30 21.42
N VAL A 118 16.34 11.47 21.54
CA VAL A 118 16.88 10.99 22.81
C VAL A 118 17.42 12.14 23.67
N LEU A 119 18.19 13.07 23.09
CA LEU A 119 18.78 14.20 23.81
C LEU A 119 17.75 15.22 24.31
N LEU A 120 16.57 15.26 23.68
CA LEU A 120 15.46 16.14 24.06
C LEU A 120 14.50 15.52 25.09
N SER A 121 14.71 14.26 25.48
CA SER A 121 13.85 13.57 26.44
C SER A 121 14.08 14.09 27.87
N LYS A 122 13.10 14.79 28.44
CA LYS A 122 13.12 15.22 29.84
C LYS A 122 12.69 14.06 30.75
N LYS A 123 13.43 13.81 31.83
CA LYS A 123 13.02 12.92 32.94
C LYS A 123 11.71 13.44 33.54
N GLN A 124 10.60 12.76 33.29
CA GLN A 124 9.29 13.10 33.86
C GLN A 124 8.52 11.82 34.22
N PRO A 125 7.54 11.90 35.14
CA PRO A 125 6.77 10.74 35.60
C PRO A 125 6.05 10.01 34.46
N THR A 126 5.95 8.70 34.61
CA THR A 126 5.49 7.71 33.63
C THR A 126 3.98 7.73 33.37
N HIS A 127 3.19 8.44 34.18
CA HIS A 127 1.75 8.55 33.98
C HIS A 127 1.32 10.02 33.86
N THR A 128 0.81 10.39 32.69
CA THR A 128 0.23 11.73 32.46
C THR A 128 -1.26 11.58 32.34
N THR A 129 -1.99 12.10 33.33
CA THR A 129 -3.44 12.31 33.26
C THR A 129 -3.77 13.18 32.05
N VAL A 130 -4.68 12.73 31.19
CA VAL A 130 -5.08 13.45 29.97
C VAL A 130 -6.29 14.30 30.30
N ASN A 131 -6.17 15.62 30.19
CA ASN A 131 -7.29 16.55 30.19
C ASN A 131 -7.70 16.84 28.74
N GLU A 132 -9.00 16.84 28.44
CA GLU A 132 -9.53 17.07 27.09
C GLU A 132 -9.20 18.48 26.54
N ASN A 133 -8.93 19.42 27.44
CA ASN A 133 -8.60 20.81 27.13
C ASN A 133 -7.10 21.06 26.98
N ASP A 134 -6.27 20.03 27.14
CA ASP A 134 -4.83 20.14 26.98
C ASP A 134 -4.37 19.54 25.65
N HIS A 135 -3.23 20.03 25.17
CA HIS A 135 -2.60 19.49 23.97
C HIS A 135 -2.17 18.05 24.20
N ILE A 136 -2.63 17.14 23.33
CA ILE A 136 -2.17 15.75 23.31
C ILE A 136 -0.75 15.71 22.74
N LYS A 137 0.23 15.42 23.59
CA LYS A 137 1.66 15.32 23.22
C LYS A 137 2.17 13.90 23.46
N SER A 138 2.96 13.41 22.52
CA SER A 138 3.78 12.20 22.70
C SER A 138 5.16 12.55 23.24
N LYS A 139 5.79 11.60 23.95
CA LYS A 139 7.14 11.75 24.50
C LYS A 139 7.90 10.42 24.42
N ILE A 140 9.16 10.46 23.99
CA ILE A 140 10.04 9.29 24.12
C ILE A 140 10.68 9.36 25.51
N VAL A 141 10.50 8.30 26.32
CA VAL A 141 11.01 8.23 27.69
C VAL A 141 12.26 7.36 27.73
N LYS A 142 13.22 7.75 28.59
CA LYS A 142 14.45 6.99 28.83
C LYS A 142 14.69 6.72 30.30
N ILE A 143 15.19 5.53 30.58
CA ILE A 143 15.80 5.19 31.86
C ILE A 143 17.22 4.70 31.58
N GLY A 144 18.21 5.46 32.04
CA GLY A 144 19.61 5.24 31.66
C GLY A 144 19.81 5.47 30.15
N ASN A 145 20.43 4.50 29.48
CA ASN A 145 20.66 4.53 28.04
C ASN A 145 19.53 3.87 27.23
N THR A 146 18.56 3.24 27.89
CA THR A 146 17.52 2.46 27.24
C THR A 146 16.24 3.29 27.05
N VAL A 147 15.68 3.20 25.84
CA VAL A 147 14.37 3.79 25.52
C VAL A 147 13.29 2.88 26.06
N ILE A 148 12.31 3.45 26.74
CA ILE A 148 11.15 2.71 27.24
C ILE A 148 9.95 3.12 26.40
N TYR A 149 9.25 2.09 25.92
CA TYR A 149 8.02 2.22 25.16
C TYR A 149 6.83 1.98 26.10
N GLU A 150 5.85 2.87 26.05
CA GLU A 150 4.62 2.82 26.84
C GLU A 150 3.60 1.89 26.18
N PHE A 151 3.48 1.95 24.84
CA PHE A 151 2.46 1.20 24.10
C PHE A 151 3.04 0.27 23.03
N LEU A 152 4.20 0.59 22.46
CA LEU A 152 4.82 -0.24 21.43
C LEU A 152 5.44 -1.51 22.03
N LYS A 153 4.97 -2.66 21.55
CA LYS A 153 5.58 -3.97 21.77
C LYS A 153 6.57 -4.26 20.65
N ILE A 154 7.80 -4.62 21.01
CA ILE A 154 8.88 -4.92 20.06
C ILE A 154 9.17 -6.41 20.09
N PHE A 155 9.37 -6.99 18.91
CA PHE A 155 9.69 -8.40 18.72
C PHE A 155 11.06 -8.57 18.06
N ASN A 156 11.67 -9.73 18.29
CA ASN A 156 13.00 -10.05 17.78
C ASN A 156 12.96 -10.26 16.25
N ILE A 157 14.00 -9.78 15.55
CA ILE A 157 14.23 -9.96 14.11
C ILE A 157 14.14 -11.43 13.66
N SER A 158 14.49 -12.39 14.53
CA SER A 158 14.40 -13.82 14.19
C SER A 158 12.98 -14.26 13.86
N MET A 159 11.96 -13.68 14.51
CA MET A 159 10.56 -13.99 14.22
C MET A 159 10.11 -13.44 12.88
N ALA A 160 10.77 -12.41 12.34
CA ALA A 160 10.36 -11.77 11.09
C ALA A 160 10.41 -12.73 9.89
N LYS A 161 11.28 -13.75 9.94
CA LYS A 161 11.44 -14.74 8.87
C LYS A 161 10.24 -15.68 8.74
N ASP A 162 9.48 -15.86 9.81
CA ASP A 162 8.36 -16.79 9.88
C ASP A 162 7.01 -16.09 9.71
N LEU A 163 7.01 -14.77 9.50
CA LEU A 163 5.78 -14.00 9.32
C LEU A 163 5.22 -14.20 7.92
N ASP A 164 3.94 -14.57 7.86
CA ASP A 164 3.18 -14.60 6.60
C ASP A 164 2.66 -13.19 6.29
N TYR A 165 3.05 -12.67 5.13
CA TYR A 165 2.68 -11.34 4.65
C TYR A 165 1.16 -11.09 4.71
N PHE A 166 0.37 -12.00 4.15
CA PHE A 166 -1.07 -11.83 4.00
C PHE A 166 -1.77 -11.82 5.35
N HIS A 167 -1.39 -12.73 6.25
CA HIS A 167 -1.96 -12.79 7.59
C HIS A 167 -1.67 -11.51 8.40
N VAL A 168 -0.45 -10.97 8.31
CA VAL A 168 -0.11 -9.71 8.97
C VAL A 168 -0.90 -8.55 8.39
N VAL A 169 -0.98 -8.42 7.06
CA VAL A 169 -1.72 -7.33 6.42
C VAL A 169 -3.22 -7.42 6.70
N PHE A 170 -3.85 -8.59 6.58
CA PHE A 170 -5.28 -8.76 6.86
C PHE A 170 -5.60 -8.39 8.31
N SER A 171 -4.83 -8.92 9.26
CA SER A 171 -5.02 -8.63 10.69
C SER A 171 -4.82 -7.15 10.99
N LEU A 172 -3.79 -6.53 10.43
CA LEU A 172 -3.53 -5.11 10.62
C LEU A 172 -4.66 -4.25 10.05
N LEU A 173 -5.11 -4.53 8.82
CA LEU A 173 -6.20 -3.79 8.19
C LEU A 173 -7.51 -3.91 8.97
N GLU A 174 -7.82 -5.08 9.52
CA GLU A 174 -8.98 -5.29 10.39
C GLU A 174 -8.89 -4.48 11.68
N ILE A 175 -7.74 -4.51 12.36
CA ILE A 175 -7.52 -3.72 13.58
C ILE A 175 -7.64 -2.22 13.26
N LEU A 176 -7.04 -1.76 12.16
CA LEU A 176 -7.12 -0.36 11.74
C LEU A 176 -8.56 0.06 11.44
N GLU A 177 -9.35 -0.79 10.80
CA GLU A 177 -10.77 -0.54 10.56
C GLU A 177 -11.53 -0.31 11.88
N GLN A 178 -11.26 -1.15 12.88
CA GLN A 178 -11.86 -1.01 14.22
C GLN A 178 -11.38 0.27 14.93
N ILE A 179 -10.10 0.64 14.78
CA ILE A 179 -9.58 1.91 15.31
C ILE A 179 -10.30 3.11 14.67
N TYR A 180 -10.46 3.13 13.34
CA TYR A 180 -11.17 4.22 12.65
C TYR A 180 -12.65 4.28 13.04
N LYS A 181 -13.32 3.14 13.27
CA LYS A 181 -14.70 3.11 13.80
C LYS A 181 -14.84 3.74 15.20
N LYS A 182 -13.74 3.83 15.96
CA LYS A 182 -13.73 4.50 17.26
C LYS A 182 -13.55 6.01 17.18
N PHE A 183 -13.16 6.55 16.02
CA PHE A 183 -13.20 8.00 15.79
C PHE A 183 -14.63 8.43 15.47
N ASP A 184 -15.33 8.95 16.47
CA ASP A 184 -16.68 9.47 16.30
C ASP A 184 -16.76 10.99 16.45
N LYS A 185 -17.94 11.51 16.13
CA LYS A 185 -18.25 12.95 16.17
C LYS A 185 -18.12 13.53 17.59
N GLU A 186 -18.35 12.72 18.62
CA GLU A 186 -18.36 13.17 20.01
C GLU A 186 -16.94 13.32 20.55
N THR A 187 -16.07 12.35 20.23
CA THR A 187 -14.64 12.35 20.56
C THR A 187 -13.91 13.60 20.03
N CYS A 188 -14.41 14.21 18.95
CA CYS A 188 -13.72 15.31 18.24
C CYS A 188 -14.21 16.71 18.62
N SER A 189 -14.99 16.84 19.70
CA SER A 189 -15.49 18.14 20.17
C SER A 189 -14.36 19.08 20.60
N SER A 190 -13.28 18.54 21.18
CA SER A 190 -12.05 19.28 21.52
C SER A 190 -11.14 19.47 20.31
N LYS A 191 -10.59 20.69 20.16
CA LYS A 191 -9.70 21.05 19.04
C LYS A 191 -8.43 20.20 19.07
N TYR A 192 -7.89 19.97 20.26
CA TYR A 192 -6.65 19.23 20.46
C TYR A 192 -6.81 17.74 20.14
N VAL A 193 -7.98 17.17 20.46
CA VAL A 193 -8.29 15.78 20.12
C VAL A 193 -8.42 15.62 18.60
N TYR A 194 -9.11 16.55 17.95
CA TYR A 194 -9.21 16.58 16.49
C TYR A 194 -7.83 16.67 15.81
N GLU A 195 -6.98 17.62 16.21
CA GLU A 195 -5.63 17.78 15.65
C GLU A 195 -4.78 16.52 15.87
N ALA A 196 -4.90 15.88 17.02
CA ALA A 196 -4.24 14.62 17.31
C ALA A 196 -4.70 13.48 16.40
N ILE A 197 -6.01 13.35 16.13
CA ILE A 197 -6.55 12.36 15.20
C ILE A 197 -6.04 12.62 13.78
N VAL A 198 -6.05 13.87 13.31
CA VAL A 198 -5.51 14.22 11.98
C VAL A 198 -4.02 13.85 11.87
N LYS A 199 -3.25 14.08 12.94
CA LYS A 199 -1.83 13.67 12.99
C LYS A 199 -1.67 12.15 12.93
N ILE A 200 -2.50 11.39 13.67
CA ILE A 200 -2.52 9.92 13.61
C ILE A 200 -2.86 9.45 12.19
N ASP A 201 -3.93 9.99 11.59
CA ASP A 201 -4.36 9.63 10.24
C ASP A 201 -3.25 9.85 9.21
N SER A 202 -2.57 11.00 9.28
CA SER A 202 -1.46 11.31 8.38
C SER A 202 -0.33 10.27 8.48
N ARG A 203 0.01 9.83 9.70
CA ARG A 203 1.03 8.80 9.93
C ARG A 203 0.58 7.43 9.43
N LEU A 204 -0.64 6.99 9.76
CA LEU A 204 -1.18 5.72 9.27
C LEU A 204 -1.30 5.70 7.74
N LYS A 205 -1.71 6.82 7.15
CA LYS A 205 -1.70 7.04 5.69
C LYS A 205 -0.30 6.87 5.12
N HIS A 206 0.72 7.47 5.71
CA HIS A 206 2.08 7.35 5.18
C HIS A 206 2.63 5.92 5.34
N GLN A 207 2.50 5.36 6.54
CA GLN A 207 3.16 4.11 6.94
C GLN A 207 2.50 2.87 6.38
N ILE A 208 1.18 2.89 6.19
CA ILE A 208 0.40 1.71 5.80
C ILE A 208 -0.24 1.94 4.43
N PHE A 209 -1.26 2.80 4.35
CA PHE A 209 -2.12 2.89 3.16
C PHE A 209 -1.36 3.38 1.94
N GLY A 210 -0.68 4.51 2.05
CA GLY A 210 0.08 5.11 0.98
C GLY A 210 1.29 4.26 0.59
N PHE A 211 1.90 3.53 1.53
CA PHE A 211 2.95 2.58 1.21
C PHE A 211 2.39 1.39 0.40
N LEU A 212 1.37 0.71 0.92
CA LEU A 212 0.74 -0.43 0.24
C LEU A 212 0.23 -0.05 -1.16
N THR A 213 -0.51 1.06 -1.28
CA THR A 213 -0.97 1.56 -2.59
C THR A 213 0.20 1.74 -3.57
N LYS A 214 1.29 2.38 -3.13
CA LYS A 214 2.47 2.58 -3.99
C LYS A 214 3.14 1.28 -4.41
N GLU A 215 3.25 0.30 -3.51
CA GLU A 215 3.85 -0.99 -3.85
C GLU A 215 2.95 -1.80 -4.79
N ILE A 216 1.64 -1.76 -4.59
CA ILE A 216 0.66 -2.37 -5.50
C ILE A 216 0.71 -1.70 -6.88
N ASP A 217 0.84 -0.36 -6.94
CA ASP A 217 1.02 0.39 -8.20
C ASP A 217 2.30 -0.06 -8.92
N LYS A 218 3.41 -0.23 -8.21
CA LYS A 218 4.67 -0.72 -8.79
C LYS A 218 4.53 -2.13 -9.33
N ILE A 219 3.90 -3.03 -8.57
CA ILE A 219 3.63 -4.41 -9.00
C ILE A 219 2.78 -4.40 -10.27
N ALA A 220 1.68 -3.63 -10.29
CA ALA A 220 0.81 -3.50 -11.45
C ALA A 220 1.57 -2.97 -12.67
N ALA A 221 2.40 -1.93 -12.51
CA ALA A 221 3.21 -1.37 -13.59
C ALA A 221 4.19 -2.40 -14.17
N GLN A 222 4.80 -3.22 -13.31
CA GLN A 222 5.70 -4.29 -13.74
C GLN A 222 4.95 -5.38 -14.53
N ILE A 223 3.78 -5.81 -14.06
CA ILE A 223 2.94 -6.79 -14.75
C ILE A 223 2.54 -6.27 -16.14
N ILE A 224 2.10 -5.01 -16.23
CA ILE A 224 1.70 -4.40 -17.51
C ILE A 224 2.89 -4.37 -18.48
N LYS A 225 4.08 -4.01 -17.99
CA LYS A 225 5.29 -3.98 -18.80
C LYS A 225 5.62 -5.37 -19.36
N GLU A 226 5.62 -6.39 -18.51
CA GLU A 226 5.89 -7.78 -18.93
C GLU A 226 4.88 -8.29 -19.96
N GLN A 227 3.59 -8.00 -19.76
CA GLN A 227 2.53 -8.38 -20.71
C GLN A 227 2.67 -7.66 -22.05
N LEU A 228 3.06 -6.39 -22.04
CA LEU A 228 3.30 -5.62 -23.25
C LEU A 228 4.52 -6.15 -24.02
N GLU A 229 5.63 -6.42 -23.33
CA GLU A 229 6.84 -7.00 -23.92
C GLU A 229 6.54 -8.37 -24.55
N PHE A 230 5.79 -9.22 -23.84
CA PHE A 230 5.34 -10.52 -24.37
C PHE A 230 4.46 -10.36 -25.62
N THR A 231 3.50 -9.43 -25.58
CA THR A 231 2.62 -9.17 -26.72
C THR A 231 3.41 -8.71 -27.96
N ILE A 232 4.36 -7.79 -27.79
CA ILE A 232 5.23 -7.31 -28.87
C ILE A 232 6.07 -8.44 -29.45
N LEU A 233 6.59 -9.34 -28.61
CA LEU A 233 7.34 -10.51 -29.06
C LEU A 233 6.46 -11.43 -29.91
N CYS A 234 5.23 -11.72 -29.45
CA CYS A 234 4.28 -12.54 -30.19
C CYS A 234 3.86 -11.91 -31.53
N THR A 235 3.63 -10.60 -31.58
CA THR A 235 3.26 -9.92 -32.85
C THR A 235 4.41 -9.85 -33.83
N SER A 236 5.63 -9.55 -33.37
CA SER A 236 6.82 -9.51 -34.24
C SER A 236 7.16 -10.87 -34.85
N THR A 237 6.90 -11.96 -34.12
CA THR A 237 7.08 -13.33 -34.64
C THR A 237 6.05 -13.64 -35.73
N LYS A 238 4.78 -13.28 -35.52
CA LYS A 238 3.73 -13.42 -36.54
C LYS A 238 4.04 -12.61 -37.81
N ASP A 239 4.56 -11.39 -37.67
CA ASP A 239 4.93 -10.58 -38.83
C ASP A 239 6.07 -11.21 -39.65
N ARG A 240 7.04 -11.86 -38.99
CA ARG A 240 8.11 -12.61 -39.67
C ARG A 240 7.56 -13.83 -40.41
N ASP A 241 6.65 -14.57 -39.81
CA ASP A 241 6.03 -15.74 -40.45
C ASP A 241 5.21 -15.35 -41.68
N ILE A 242 4.46 -14.24 -41.59
CA ILE A 242 3.69 -13.67 -42.72
C ILE A 242 4.64 -13.23 -43.84
N GLN A 243 5.73 -12.53 -43.51
CA GLN A 243 6.73 -12.11 -44.51
C GLN A 243 7.42 -13.30 -45.19
N GLN A 244 7.76 -14.34 -44.44
CA GLN A 244 8.33 -15.57 -45.02
C GLN A 244 7.35 -16.27 -45.94
N HIS A 245 6.07 -16.37 -45.55
CA HIS A 245 5.04 -16.98 -46.39
C HIS A 245 4.82 -16.21 -47.71
N GLN A 246 4.80 -14.87 -47.65
CA GLN A 246 4.72 -14.01 -48.83
C GLN A 246 5.95 -14.15 -49.75
N GLN A 247 7.15 -14.28 -49.18
CA GLN A 247 8.36 -14.53 -49.96
C GLN A 247 8.36 -15.90 -50.64
N ILE A 248 7.85 -16.94 -49.97
CA ILE A 248 7.72 -18.27 -50.57
C ILE A 248 6.68 -18.25 -51.71
N GLN A 249 5.52 -17.63 -51.50
CA GLN A 249 4.50 -17.51 -52.54
C GLN A 249 4.98 -16.72 -53.77
N SER A 250 5.69 -15.61 -53.56
CA SER A 250 6.25 -14.82 -54.69
C SER A 250 7.36 -15.58 -55.44
N LYS A 251 8.20 -16.35 -54.75
CA LYS A 251 9.19 -17.24 -55.40
C LYS A 251 8.52 -18.35 -56.22
N LEU A 252 7.44 -18.95 -55.72
CA LEU A 252 6.65 -19.95 -56.43
C LEU A 252 5.96 -19.35 -57.66
N ALA A 253 5.35 -18.16 -57.53
CA ALA A 253 4.71 -17.47 -58.65
C ALA A 253 5.71 -17.10 -59.77
N ASN A 254 6.92 -16.65 -59.40
CA ASN A 254 7.96 -16.30 -60.37
C ASN A 254 8.61 -17.51 -61.05
N SER A 255 8.64 -18.67 -60.40
CA SER A 255 9.16 -19.90 -61.03
C SER A 255 8.16 -20.47 -62.03
N LEU A 256 6.85 -20.41 -61.74
CA LEU A 256 5.79 -20.82 -62.66
C LEU A 256 5.71 -19.95 -63.93
N SER A 257 5.96 -18.64 -63.84
CA SER A 257 5.96 -17.74 -65.00
C SER A 257 7.18 -17.89 -65.91
N SER A 258 8.33 -18.32 -65.38
CA SER A 258 9.55 -18.55 -66.16
C SER A 258 9.54 -19.84 -67.01
N SER A 259 8.68 -20.81 -66.65
CA SER A 259 8.54 -22.08 -67.38
C SER A 259 7.69 -22.00 -68.66
N THR A 260 6.95 -20.91 -68.88
CA THR A 260 5.99 -20.80 -70.01
C THR A 260 6.59 -20.12 -71.26
N SER A 261 7.80 -19.58 -71.21
CA SER A 261 8.39 -18.79 -72.32
C SER A 261 9.39 -19.54 -73.23
N ASN A 262 9.56 -20.86 -73.11
CA ASN A 262 10.59 -21.60 -73.85
C ASN A 262 10.09 -22.57 -74.93
N ASN A 263 8.80 -22.57 -75.31
CA ASN A 263 8.27 -23.56 -76.27
C ASN A 263 7.99 -23.06 -77.70
N ASP A 264 8.20 -21.78 -78.02
CA ASP A 264 7.95 -21.26 -79.38
C ASP A 264 9.25 -20.95 -80.12
N LYS A 265 9.97 -21.99 -80.55
CA LYS A 265 10.99 -21.90 -81.62
C LYS A 265 11.50 -23.30 -81.99
N ASN A 266 10.76 -24.00 -82.84
CA ASN A 266 11.30 -24.89 -83.86
C ASN A 266 10.15 -25.60 -84.58
N THR A 267 9.93 -25.23 -85.85
CA THR A 267 9.77 -26.14 -87.01
C THR A 267 9.15 -25.38 -88.19
N SER A 268 9.95 -25.08 -89.22
CA SER A 268 9.59 -25.36 -90.62
C SER A 268 10.82 -25.18 -91.52
N TYR A 269 11.50 -26.29 -91.77
CA TYR A 269 12.39 -26.48 -92.92
C TYR A 269 11.52 -26.97 -94.10
N SER A 270 11.77 -26.40 -95.28
CA SER A 270 11.97 -27.08 -96.58
C SER A 270 11.10 -28.30 -96.95
N ASP A 271 10.29 -28.19 -98.00
CA ASP A 271 10.62 -28.55 -99.40
C ASP A 271 9.34 -28.83 -100.23
N ASP A 272 9.44 -28.46 -101.50
CA ASP A 272 8.73 -28.89 -102.73
C ASP A 272 7.19 -28.80 -102.87
#